data_AF-A0A933ZWP3-F1
#
_entry.id   AF-A0A933ZWP3-F1
#
_cell.length_a   1.000
_cell.length_b   1.000
_cell.length_c   1.000
_cell.angle_alpha   90.00
_cell.angle_beta   90.00
_cell.angle_gamma   90.00
#
_symmetry.space_group_name_H-M   'P 1'
#
loop_
_entity.id
_entity.type
_entity.pdbx_description
1 polymer ?
#
loop_
_entity_poly.entity_id
_entity_poly.type
_entity_poly.pdbx_seq_one_letter_code
_entity_poly.pdbx_strand_id
1 'polypeptide(L)'
;MLDRLTLLGLALAGLVGGFGCAVDECERGTARCLGNVAERCEVVSGGNELSSHARLFRSDCGEAHCVVARVGGSSTALCALAAAPDPVCPAEFRDEPEASRCLLGSAVTWSYGFRTRESSCRAPSTCADARRAGFGPGCPRDAFCTSVDGPEPLCGPGVATFCDGATTIVHCQCGFRRDAHVCASPGPRCVLIDVAKGAARQGACREMP
;
A
#
# COMPACT_ATOMS: atom_id res chain seq x y z
N MET A 1 -31.08 -52.63 -33.82
CA MET A 1 -30.59 -53.97 -33.45
C MET A 1 -29.32 -53.76 -32.63
N LEU A 2 -29.36 -54.22 -31.36
CA LEU A 2 -28.31 -54.59 -30.38
C LEU A 2 -26.91 -53.91 -30.46
N ASP A 3 -26.22 -53.49 -29.39
CA ASP A 3 -26.20 -53.81 -27.94
C ASP A 3 -25.56 -52.61 -27.19
N ARG A 4 -25.93 -52.12 -26.00
CA ARG A 4 -26.07 -52.69 -24.64
C ARG A 4 -24.78 -53.23 -23.98
N LEU A 5 -24.41 -52.56 -22.87
CA LEU A 5 -23.56 -52.96 -21.73
C LEU A 5 -22.04 -53.16 -21.95
N THR A 6 -21.20 -52.33 -21.29
CA THR A 6 -20.12 -52.80 -20.40
C THR A 6 -19.64 -51.72 -19.42
N LEU A 7 -19.84 -51.98 -18.11
CA LEU A 7 -19.14 -51.59 -16.87
C LEU A 7 -18.46 -50.20 -16.77
N LEU A 8 -18.85 -49.28 -15.86
CA LEU A 8 -18.75 -49.35 -14.38
C LEU A 8 -17.35 -49.80 -13.88
N GLY A 9 -16.45 -48.83 -13.75
CA GLY A 9 -15.17 -48.94 -13.06
C GLY A 9 -15.01 -47.78 -12.08
N LEU A 10 -15.69 -47.88 -10.94
CA LEU A 10 -15.44 -47.06 -9.75
C LEU A 10 -14.01 -47.37 -9.26
N ALA A 11 -13.09 -46.42 -9.38
CA ALA A 11 -11.85 -46.42 -8.62
C ALA A 11 -11.88 -45.23 -7.66
N LEU A 12 -12.59 -45.42 -6.54
CA LEU A 12 -12.32 -44.71 -5.30
C LEU A 12 -10.88 -45.08 -4.88
N ALA A 13 -9.92 -44.19 -5.11
CA ALA A 13 -8.59 -44.31 -4.54
C ALA A 13 -8.07 -42.92 -4.17
N GLY A 14 -7.87 -42.70 -2.86
CA GLY A 14 -6.90 -41.71 -2.41
C GLY A 14 -7.40 -40.49 -1.64
N LEU A 15 -8.52 -40.57 -0.90
CA LEU A 15 -8.73 -39.69 0.26
C LEU A 15 -7.85 -40.20 1.42
N VAL A 16 -6.53 -40.08 1.29
CA VAL A 16 -5.57 -40.35 2.37
C VAL A 16 -5.30 -39.03 3.08
N GLY A 17 -5.39 -39.08 4.40
CA GLY A 17 -5.54 -37.94 5.28
C GLY A 17 -4.38 -36.95 5.25
N GLY A 18 -4.76 -35.68 5.20
CA GLY A 18 -3.92 -34.53 5.52
C GLY A 18 -4.53 -33.71 6.64
N PHE A 19 -5.07 -34.35 7.69
CA PHE A 19 -5.36 -33.67 8.97
C PHE A 19 -4.06 -33.50 9.75
N GLY A 20 -3.08 -32.83 9.14
CA GLY A 20 -1.90 -32.31 9.80
C GLY A 20 -2.04 -30.80 9.83
N CYS A 21 -1.99 -30.22 11.03
CA CYS A 21 -1.98 -28.77 11.22
C CYS A 21 -0.79 -28.14 10.46
N ALA A 22 -0.98 -27.69 9.22
CA ALA A 22 0.05 -27.00 8.43
C ALA A 22 -0.54 -26.17 7.27
N VAL A 23 -1.73 -25.58 7.43
CA VAL A 23 -2.33 -24.75 6.35
C VAL A 23 -1.75 -23.33 6.31
N ASP A 24 -1.11 -22.90 7.40
CA ASP A 24 -0.56 -21.54 7.54
C ASP A 24 0.97 -21.48 7.44
N GLU A 25 1.64 -22.63 7.43
CA GLU A 25 3.10 -22.72 7.24
C GLU A 25 3.42 -22.78 5.75
N CYS A 26 4.26 -21.86 5.29
CA CYS A 26 4.71 -21.78 3.91
C CYS A 26 6.24 -21.75 3.85
N GLU A 27 6.80 -22.14 2.72
CA GLU A 27 8.24 -22.07 2.53
C GLU A 27 8.69 -20.60 2.43
N ARG A 28 9.65 -20.21 3.28
CA ARG A 28 10.14 -18.84 3.40
C ARG A 28 10.55 -18.27 2.03
N GLY A 29 10.06 -17.07 1.72
CA GLY A 29 10.42 -16.38 0.47
C GLY A 29 9.72 -16.91 -0.78
N THR A 30 8.86 -17.92 -0.65
CA THR A 30 8.00 -18.30 -1.77
C THR A 30 6.95 -17.24 -2.04
N ALA A 31 6.76 -16.96 -3.33
CA ALA A 31 5.67 -16.13 -3.79
C ALA A 31 5.16 -16.63 -5.14
N ARG A 32 3.85 -16.65 -5.31
CA ARG A 32 3.20 -17.18 -6.50
C ARG A 32 1.83 -16.53 -6.73
N CYS A 33 1.34 -16.66 -7.95
CA CYS A 33 -0.04 -16.36 -8.29
C CYS A 33 -0.84 -17.65 -8.38
N LEU A 34 -1.93 -17.73 -7.60
CA LEU A 34 -2.92 -18.79 -7.70
C LEU A 34 -4.18 -18.21 -8.34
N GLY A 35 -4.29 -18.31 -9.66
CA GLY A 35 -5.28 -17.52 -10.41
C GLY A 35 -4.99 -16.02 -10.25
N ASN A 36 -5.97 -15.24 -9.80
CA ASN A 36 -5.80 -13.80 -9.52
C ASN A 36 -5.55 -13.48 -8.04
N VAL A 37 -5.05 -14.45 -7.27
CA VAL A 37 -4.69 -14.26 -5.86
C VAL A 37 -3.18 -14.27 -5.73
N ALA A 38 -2.63 -13.18 -5.20
CA ALA A 38 -1.22 -13.08 -4.83
C ALA A 38 -0.99 -13.80 -3.50
N GLU A 39 -0.16 -14.83 -3.52
CA GLU A 39 0.30 -15.55 -2.35
C GLU A 39 1.78 -15.23 -2.08
N ARG A 40 2.10 -14.82 -0.85
CA ARG A 40 3.48 -14.55 -0.43
C ARG A 40 3.74 -15.07 0.98
N CYS A 41 4.92 -15.61 1.18
CA CYS A 41 5.34 -16.16 2.46
C CYS A 41 6.33 -15.22 3.14
N GLU A 42 5.88 -14.49 4.17
CA GLU A 42 6.73 -13.55 4.90
C GLU A 42 7.16 -14.13 6.24
N VAL A 43 8.39 -13.83 6.66
CA VAL A 43 8.87 -14.17 8.00
C VAL A 43 8.32 -13.13 8.98
N VAL A 44 7.46 -13.57 9.88
CA VAL A 44 7.05 -12.77 11.02
C VAL A 44 8.11 -12.96 12.10
N SER A 45 9.04 -12.02 12.20
CA SER A 45 10.03 -12.02 13.28
C SER A 45 9.32 -11.72 14.59
N GLY A 46 9.21 -12.72 15.47
CA GLY A 46 8.90 -12.48 16.87
C GLY A 46 10.11 -11.89 17.62
N GLY A 47 9.91 -11.45 18.87
CA GLY A 47 10.97 -10.79 19.66
C GLY A 47 12.22 -11.64 19.96
N ASN A 48 12.27 -12.91 19.51
CA ASN A 48 13.43 -13.79 19.56
C ASN A 48 13.41 -14.79 18.38
N GLU A 49 14.54 -15.46 18.12
CA GLU A 49 14.68 -16.39 16.98
C GLU A 49 13.67 -17.57 17.03
N LEU A 50 13.33 -18.03 18.23
CA LEU A 50 12.37 -19.12 18.47
C LEU A 50 10.93 -18.73 18.14
N SER A 51 10.62 -17.44 17.99
CA SER A 51 9.30 -16.94 17.63
C SER A 51 9.21 -16.49 16.16
N SER A 52 10.28 -16.64 15.38
CA SER A 52 10.23 -16.43 13.94
C SER A 52 9.51 -17.60 13.26
N HIS A 53 8.40 -17.30 12.59
CA HIS A 53 7.67 -18.28 11.78
C HIS A 53 7.33 -17.64 10.44
N ALA A 54 7.14 -18.49 9.43
CA ALA A 54 6.72 -18.04 8.12
C ALA A 54 5.19 -18.03 8.08
N ARG A 55 4.59 -16.93 7.63
CA ARG A 55 3.15 -16.78 7.52
C ARG A 55 2.76 -16.56 6.07
N LEU A 56 1.75 -17.32 5.62
CA LEU A 56 1.17 -17.15 4.31
C LEU A 56 0.25 -15.92 4.29
N PHE A 57 0.53 -14.98 3.40
CA PHE A 57 -0.32 -13.84 3.08
C PHE A 57 -0.98 -14.07 1.73
N ARG A 58 -2.30 -13.85 1.68
CA ARG A 58 -3.10 -13.92 0.47
C ARG A 58 -3.73 -12.56 0.21
N SER A 59 -3.69 -12.13 -1.04
CA SER A 59 -4.35 -10.90 -1.47
C SER A 59 -5.07 -11.16 -2.79
N ASP A 60 -6.39 -11.09 -2.76
CA ASP A 60 -7.21 -11.10 -3.98
C ASP A 60 -6.97 -9.79 -4.74
N CYS A 61 -6.59 -9.90 -6.01
CA CYS A 61 -6.30 -8.74 -6.83
C CYS A 61 -7.55 -8.10 -7.46
N GLY A 62 -8.72 -8.72 -7.38
CA GLY A 62 -9.97 -8.16 -7.93
C GLY A 62 -9.85 -7.86 -9.42
N GLU A 63 -9.97 -6.57 -9.79
CA GLU A 63 -9.81 -6.10 -11.18
C GLU A 63 -8.34 -5.94 -11.61
N ALA A 64 -7.40 -5.95 -10.67
CA ALA A 64 -5.97 -5.93 -10.95
C ALA A 64 -5.48 -7.33 -11.39
N HIS A 65 -4.20 -7.43 -11.73
CA HIS A 65 -3.54 -8.66 -12.14
C HIS A 65 -2.59 -9.14 -11.05
N CYS A 66 -2.71 -10.40 -10.65
CA CYS A 66 -1.64 -11.05 -9.92
C CYS A 66 -0.41 -11.23 -10.83
N VAL A 67 0.73 -10.70 -10.38
CA VAL A 67 2.02 -10.84 -11.07
C VAL A 67 3.10 -11.29 -10.07
N VAL A 68 4.10 -12.01 -10.56
CA VAL A 68 5.29 -12.38 -9.78
C VAL A 68 6.48 -11.56 -10.25
N ALA A 69 6.91 -10.61 -9.44
CA ALA A 69 8.14 -9.86 -9.66
C ALA A 69 9.36 -10.66 -9.17
N ARG A 70 10.46 -10.59 -9.90
CA ARG A 70 11.73 -11.25 -9.55
C ARG A 70 12.84 -10.22 -9.45
N VAL A 71 13.44 -10.07 -8.27
CA VAL A 71 14.48 -9.08 -8.00
C VAL A 71 15.57 -9.72 -7.14
N GLY A 72 16.82 -9.64 -7.60
CA GLY A 72 17.97 -10.14 -6.84
C GLY A 72 17.90 -11.63 -6.47
N GLY A 73 17.24 -12.47 -7.27
CA GLY A 73 17.04 -13.90 -6.98
C GLY A 73 15.89 -14.20 -6.02
N SER A 74 15.21 -13.19 -5.48
CA SER A 74 13.97 -13.33 -4.72
C SER A 74 12.75 -13.14 -5.62
N SER A 75 11.62 -13.73 -5.26
CA SER A 75 10.33 -13.55 -5.93
C SER A 75 9.29 -12.98 -4.97
N THR A 76 8.42 -12.11 -5.47
CA THR A 76 7.30 -11.55 -4.72
C THR A 76 6.06 -11.46 -5.59
N ALA A 77 4.91 -11.85 -5.04
CA ALA A 77 3.64 -11.81 -5.72
C ALA A 77 2.88 -10.57 -5.26
N LEU A 78 2.35 -9.81 -6.22
CA LEU A 78 1.67 -8.55 -5.96
C LEU A 78 0.52 -8.35 -6.95
N CYS A 79 -0.38 -7.43 -6.59
CA CYS A 79 -1.47 -7.00 -7.45
C CYS A 79 -1.04 -5.76 -8.24
N ALA A 80 -0.88 -5.90 -9.55
CA ALA A 80 -0.48 -4.85 -10.48
C ALA A 80 -1.66 -4.43 -11.37
N LEU A 81 -1.70 -3.16 -11.77
CA LEU A 81 -2.74 -2.65 -12.67
C LEU A 81 -2.65 -3.26 -14.08
N ALA A 82 -1.51 -3.87 -14.44
CA ALA A 82 -1.30 -4.56 -15.69
C ALA A 82 -0.46 -5.83 -15.47
N ALA A 83 -0.60 -6.81 -16.37
CA ALA A 83 0.13 -8.07 -16.29
C ALA A 83 1.63 -7.97 -16.65
N ALA A 84 2.03 -6.90 -17.36
CA ALA A 84 3.41 -6.65 -17.74
C ALA A 84 4.03 -5.50 -16.91
N PRO A 85 5.37 -5.47 -16.74
CA PRO A 85 6.05 -4.33 -16.13
C PRO A 85 5.70 -3.03 -16.83
N ASP A 86 5.62 -1.95 -16.07
CA ASP A 86 5.23 -0.65 -16.62
C ASP A 86 6.40 -0.06 -17.43
N PRO A 87 6.24 0.16 -18.75
CA PRO A 87 7.32 0.66 -19.60
C PRO A 87 7.80 2.07 -19.22
N VAL A 88 6.97 2.86 -18.52
CA VAL A 88 7.36 4.20 -18.04
C VAL A 88 7.94 4.20 -16.63
N CYS A 89 8.05 3.04 -15.98
CA CYS A 89 8.69 2.94 -14.67
C CYS A 89 10.17 3.33 -14.78
N PRO A 90 10.63 4.36 -14.03
CA PRO A 90 12.02 4.78 -14.02
C PRO A 90 12.96 3.64 -13.65
N ALA A 91 14.16 3.60 -14.25
CA ALA A 91 15.10 2.51 -14.05
C ALA A 91 15.49 2.37 -12.56
N GLU A 92 15.62 3.50 -11.86
CA GLU A 92 15.92 3.56 -10.43
C GLU A 92 14.84 2.94 -9.53
N PHE A 93 13.62 2.69 -10.03
CA PHE A 93 12.51 2.13 -9.26
C PHE A 93 12.22 0.65 -9.58
N ARG A 94 12.94 0.06 -10.54
CA ARG A 94 12.65 -1.30 -11.01
C ARG A 94 12.92 -2.39 -9.97
N ASP A 95 13.84 -2.12 -9.05
CA ASP A 95 14.21 -3.05 -7.99
C ASP A 95 13.69 -2.60 -6.61
N GLU A 96 12.98 -1.46 -6.56
CA GLU A 96 12.46 -0.90 -5.31
C GLU A 96 11.13 -1.56 -4.91
N PRO A 97 10.93 -1.92 -3.62
CA PRO A 97 9.70 -2.55 -3.14
C PRO A 97 8.47 -1.64 -3.27
N GLU A 98 8.66 -0.35 -3.07
CA GLU A 98 7.64 0.66 -3.28
C GLU A 98 8.32 1.99 -3.65
N ALA A 99 7.92 2.57 -4.77
CA ALA A 99 8.36 3.89 -5.20
C ALA A 99 7.19 4.63 -5.83
N SER A 100 7.19 5.96 -5.79
CA SER A 100 6.13 6.75 -6.42
C SER A 100 6.66 8.03 -7.05
N ARG A 101 5.96 8.51 -8.09
CA ARG A 101 6.29 9.74 -8.82
C ARG A 101 5.01 10.33 -9.42
N CYS A 102 5.05 11.63 -9.66
CA CYS A 102 4.07 12.31 -10.48
C CYS A 102 4.24 12.03 -11.97
N LEU A 103 3.20 11.51 -12.60
CA LEU A 103 3.14 11.25 -14.04
C LEU A 103 1.85 11.82 -14.61
N LEU A 104 1.94 12.83 -15.49
CA LEU A 104 0.80 13.44 -16.18
C LEU A 104 -0.34 13.89 -15.24
N GLY A 105 0.00 14.43 -14.07
CA GLY A 105 -0.98 14.86 -13.06
C GLY A 105 -1.54 13.73 -12.18
N SER A 106 -1.07 12.49 -12.34
CA SER A 106 -1.37 11.38 -11.43
C SER A 106 -0.22 11.12 -10.47
N ALA A 107 -0.53 10.78 -9.22
CA ALA A 107 0.40 10.10 -8.34
C ALA A 107 0.43 8.62 -8.68
N VAL A 108 1.56 8.12 -9.20
CA VAL A 108 1.73 6.73 -9.61
C VAL A 108 2.65 6.02 -8.63
N THR A 109 2.26 4.83 -8.19
CA THR A 109 3.08 3.95 -7.34
C THR A 109 3.49 2.71 -8.13
N TRP A 110 4.77 2.38 -8.06
CA TRP A 110 5.34 1.14 -8.58
C TRP A 110 5.87 0.27 -7.44
N SER A 111 5.86 -1.03 -7.69
CA SER A 111 6.59 -2.03 -6.90
C SER A 111 7.33 -2.93 -7.87
N TYR A 112 8.65 -2.99 -7.76
CA TYR A 112 9.52 -3.83 -8.58
C TYR A 112 9.27 -3.69 -10.10
N GLY A 113 9.12 -2.45 -10.56
CA GLY A 113 8.85 -2.15 -11.98
C GLY A 113 7.38 -2.28 -12.42
N PHE A 114 6.48 -2.82 -11.60
CA PHE A 114 5.05 -2.94 -11.92
C PHE A 114 4.26 -1.76 -11.35
N ARG A 115 3.35 -1.17 -12.12
CA ARG A 115 2.41 -0.16 -11.61
C ARG A 115 1.38 -0.83 -10.71
N THR A 116 1.36 -0.47 -9.43
CA THR A 116 0.46 -1.08 -8.42
C THR A 116 -0.66 -0.14 -7.99
N ARG A 117 -0.46 1.17 -8.16
CA ARG A 117 -1.48 2.17 -7.87
C ARG A 117 -1.32 3.37 -8.77
N GLU A 118 -2.45 3.98 -9.11
CA GLU A 118 -2.51 5.27 -9.75
C GLU A 118 -3.64 6.09 -9.12
N SER A 119 -3.40 7.38 -8.91
CA SER A 119 -4.40 8.30 -8.39
C SER A 119 -4.30 9.61 -9.13
N SER A 120 -5.27 9.89 -10.01
CA SER A 120 -5.32 11.14 -10.75
C SER A 120 -5.60 12.31 -9.81
N CYS A 121 -4.72 13.30 -9.78
CA CYS A 121 -4.94 14.54 -9.04
C CYS A 121 -5.85 15.43 -9.88
N ARG A 122 -7.14 15.45 -9.52
CA ARG A 122 -8.11 16.33 -10.18
C ARG A 122 -8.01 17.72 -9.58
N ALA A 123 -8.21 18.73 -10.42
CA ALA A 123 -8.31 20.11 -9.97
C ALA A 123 -9.33 20.24 -8.80
N PRO A 124 -9.02 21.03 -7.77
CA PRO A 124 -7.87 21.94 -7.67
C PRO A 124 -6.55 21.28 -7.21
N SER A 125 -6.52 19.96 -7.04
CA SER A 125 -5.32 19.26 -6.57
C SER A 125 -4.30 19.05 -7.68
N THR A 126 -3.03 19.17 -7.33
CA THR A 126 -1.88 18.83 -8.18
C THR A 126 -1.10 17.67 -7.58
N CYS A 127 -0.24 17.04 -8.37
CA CYS A 127 0.66 16.00 -7.88
C CYS A 127 1.96 16.62 -7.35
N ALA A 128 2.31 16.30 -6.11
CA ALA A 128 3.59 16.65 -5.50
C ALA A 128 4.52 15.42 -5.42
N ASP A 129 5.81 15.65 -5.65
CA ASP A 129 6.89 14.67 -5.50
C ASP A 129 7.84 15.12 -4.38
N ALA A 130 7.68 14.53 -3.19
CA ALA A 130 8.43 14.83 -1.97
C ALA A 130 9.92 14.56 -2.10
N ARG A 131 10.31 13.54 -2.88
CA ARG A 131 11.71 13.18 -3.08
C ARG A 131 12.42 14.25 -3.90
N ARG A 132 11.77 14.74 -4.95
CA ARG A 132 12.27 15.88 -5.75
C ARG A 132 12.30 17.18 -4.96
N ALA A 133 11.37 17.36 -4.03
CA ALA A 133 11.31 18.54 -3.17
C ALA A 133 12.35 18.55 -2.02
N GLY A 134 13.14 17.48 -1.86
CA GLY A 134 14.23 17.42 -0.87
C GLY A 134 13.81 16.99 0.54
N PHE A 135 12.58 16.48 0.73
CA PHE A 135 12.09 16.02 2.03
C PHE A 135 12.37 14.51 2.28
N GLY A 136 13.47 14.01 1.70
CA GLY A 136 13.73 12.60 1.39
C GLY A 136 13.86 11.59 2.55
N PRO A 137 14.44 11.86 3.72
CA PRO A 137 14.36 10.91 4.82
C PRO A 137 13.13 11.19 5.71
N GLY A 138 12.23 10.21 5.83
CA GLY A 138 11.05 10.27 6.73
C GLY A 138 9.71 10.45 6.05
N CYS A 139 9.68 10.46 4.71
CA CYS A 139 8.47 10.57 3.92
C CYS A 139 7.96 9.18 3.50
N PRO A 140 6.76 8.77 3.91
CA PRO A 140 6.27 7.42 3.64
C PRO A 140 5.93 7.19 2.17
N ARG A 141 5.78 8.27 1.37
CA ARG A 141 5.49 8.23 -0.06
C ARG A 141 6.21 9.36 -0.77
N ASP A 142 6.82 9.02 -1.90
CA ASP A 142 7.51 9.98 -2.76
C ASP A 142 6.53 10.86 -3.55
N ALA A 143 5.35 10.37 -3.95
CA ALA A 143 4.34 11.18 -4.66
C ALA A 143 2.92 11.05 -4.13
N PHE A 144 2.18 12.17 -4.12
CA PHE A 144 0.78 12.26 -3.67
C PHE A 144 0.06 13.48 -4.24
N CYS A 145 -1.27 13.49 -4.18
CA CYS A 145 -2.07 14.67 -4.55
C CYS A 145 -2.16 15.65 -3.38
N THR A 146 -1.94 16.93 -3.68
CA THR A 146 -1.93 18.07 -2.76
C THR A 146 -2.83 19.18 -3.30
N SER A 147 -3.44 19.98 -2.42
CA SER A 147 -4.31 21.10 -2.82
C SER A 147 -3.55 22.39 -3.13
N VAL A 148 -2.21 22.35 -3.07
CA VAL A 148 -1.32 23.50 -3.29
C VAL A 148 -0.19 23.16 -4.26
N ASP A 149 0.23 24.14 -5.06
CA ASP A 149 1.24 23.98 -6.12
C ASP A 149 2.70 23.98 -5.62
N GLY A 150 2.92 23.95 -4.31
CA GLY A 150 4.27 23.96 -3.75
C GLY A 150 4.31 23.63 -2.26
N PRO A 151 5.52 23.57 -1.68
CA PRO A 151 5.69 23.40 -0.24
C PRO A 151 5.00 24.52 0.54
N GLU A 152 4.36 24.14 1.64
CA GLU A 152 3.66 25.06 2.53
C GLU A 152 4.60 25.41 3.70
N PRO A 153 4.80 26.70 4.05
CA PRO A 153 5.71 27.10 5.14
C PRO A 153 5.41 26.46 6.51
N LEU A 154 4.14 26.12 6.77
CA LEU A 154 3.73 25.43 8.00
C LEU A 154 4.08 23.93 7.99
N CYS A 155 4.31 23.35 6.81
CA CYS A 155 4.58 21.93 6.68
C CYS A 155 6.09 21.67 6.68
N GLY A 156 6.56 20.96 7.70
CA GLY A 156 7.93 20.44 7.76
C GLY A 156 8.08 19.06 7.10
N PRO A 157 9.27 18.44 7.22
CA PRO A 157 9.49 17.03 6.86
C PRO A 157 8.56 16.07 7.63
N GLY A 158 8.21 14.94 7.01
CA GLY A 158 7.36 13.91 7.63
C GLY A 158 5.85 14.18 7.53
N VAL A 159 5.05 13.53 8.37
CA VAL A 159 3.59 13.68 8.41
C VAL A 159 3.19 14.39 9.69
N ALA A 160 2.40 15.46 9.60
CA ALA A 160 2.01 16.26 10.75
C ALA A 160 0.61 16.89 10.55
N THR A 161 -0.02 17.29 11.65
CA THR A 161 -1.24 18.10 11.62
C THR A 161 -1.03 19.37 12.44
N PHE A 162 -1.46 20.51 11.91
CA PHE A 162 -1.34 21.82 12.55
C PHE A 162 -2.70 22.51 12.62
N CYS A 163 -2.82 23.47 13.53
CA CYS A 163 -3.92 24.43 13.51
C CYS A 163 -3.42 25.72 12.86
N ASP A 164 -4.00 26.09 11.73
CA ASP A 164 -3.83 27.41 11.12
C ASP A 164 -4.95 28.32 11.64
N GLY A 165 -4.57 29.19 12.58
CA GLY A 165 -5.52 29.97 13.37
C GLY A 165 -6.43 29.11 14.25
N ALA A 166 -7.61 29.65 14.57
CA ALA A 166 -8.57 29.01 15.48
C ALA A 166 -9.53 28.02 14.78
N THR A 167 -9.60 28.01 13.45
CA THR A 167 -10.67 27.30 12.74
C THR A 167 -10.16 26.34 11.69
N THR A 168 -8.88 26.29 11.34
CA THR A 168 -8.41 25.45 10.23
C THR A 168 -7.46 24.37 10.73
N ILE A 169 -7.79 23.12 10.48
CA ILE A 169 -6.89 21.98 10.63
C ILE A 169 -6.15 21.81 9.31
N VAL A 170 -4.82 21.83 9.35
CA VAL A 170 -3.96 21.64 8.18
C VAL A 170 -3.26 20.29 8.30
N HIS A 171 -3.49 19.41 7.33
CA HIS A 171 -2.81 18.12 7.24
C HIS A 171 -1.60 18.24 6.31
N CYS A 172 -0.42 18.09 6.88
CA CYS A 172 0.86 18.19 6.19
C CYS A 172 1.43 16.80 5.89
N GLN A 173 2.04 16.70 4.71
CA GLN A 173 2.87 15.57 4.33
C GLN A 173 4.08 16.10 3.56
N CYS A 174 5.27 15.85 4.08
CA CYS A 174 6.54 16.03 3.39
C CYS A 174 6.76 17.44 2.87
N GLY A 175 6.46 18.45 3.68
CA GLY A 175 6.55 19.84 3.28
C GLY A 175 5.34 20.39 2.52
N PHE A 176 4.33 19.58 2.17
CA PHE A 176 3.15 20.02 1.43
C PHE A 176 1.88 19.92 2.27
N ARG A 177 0.93 20.83 2.00
CA ARG A 177 -0.42 20.76 2.55
C ARG A 177 -1.26 19.76 1.75
N ARG A 178 -1.44 18.56 2.29
CA ARG A 178 -2.26 17.53 1.66
C ARG A 178 -3.74 17.91 1.66
N ASP A 179 -4.23 18.42 2.78
CA ASP A 179 -5.62 18.83 2.94
C ASP A 179 -5.75 19.92 4.02
N ALA A 180 -6.86 20.65 3.99
CA ALA A 180 -7.24 21.61 5.01
C ALA A 180 -8.73 21.49 5.33
N HIS A 181 -9.05 21.36 6.61
CA HIS A 181 -10.42 21.26 7.09
C HIS A 181 -10.77 22.47 7.95
N VAL A 182 -11.79 23.22 7.55
CA VAL A 182 -12.28 24.39 8.30
C VAL A 182 -13.38 23.93 9.28
N CYS A 183 -13.14 24.11 10.57
CA CYS A 183 -14.13 24.00 11.63
C CYS A 183 -15.23 25.05 11.46
N ALA A 184 -16.48 24.70 11.80
CA ALA A 184 -17.63 25.59 11.64
C ALA A 184 -17.47 26.93 12.41
N SER A 185 -17.99 28.02 11.84
CA SER A 185 -17.94 29.37 12.42
C SER A 185 -19.31 30.07 12.36
N PRO A 186 -19.90 30.53 13.50
CA PRO A 186 -19.41 30.34 14.86
C PRO A 186 -19.52 28.86 15.28
N GLY A 187 -18.56 28.35 16.06
CA GLY A 187 -18.55 26.93 16.42
C GLY A 187 -17.21 26.40 16.94
N PRO A 188 -16.97 25.08 16.81
CA PRO A 188 -15.79 24.41 17.35
C PRO A 188 -14.49 24.98 16.79
N ARG A 189 -13.44 24.99 17.62
CA ARG A 189 -12.11 25.47 17.28
C ARG A 189 -11.15 24.32 17.01
N CYS A 190 -10.18 24.58 16.16
CA CYS A 190 -9.06 23.67 15.95
C CYS A 190 -8.26 23.53 17.25
N VAL A 191 -8.07 22.29 17.68
CA VAL A 191 -7.17 21.93 18.78
C VAL A 191 -6.30 20.74 18.36
N LEU A 192 -5.06 20.70 18.84
CA LEU A 192 -4.18 19.55 18.66
C LEU A 192 -4.33 18.60 19.85
N ILE A 193 -4.55 17.32 19.55
CA ILE A 193 -4.73 16.25 20.53
C ILE A 193 -3.55 15.28 20.42
N ASP A 194 -2.98 14.90 21.57
CA ASP A 194 -2.02 13.82 21.68
C ASP A 194 -2.78 12.48 21.70
N VAL A 195 -2.64 11.66 20.65
CA VAL A 195 -3.41 10.41 20.47
C VAL A 195 -2.80 9.22 21.23
N ALA A 196 -1.48 9.17 21.36
CA ALA A 196 -0.73 8.19 22.13
C ALA A 196 0.73 8.66 22.26
N LYS A 197 1.46 8.13 23.24
CA LYS A 197 2.89 8.42 23.40
C LYS A 197 3.65 7.94 22.15
N GLY A 198 4.25 8.88 21.43
CA GLY A 198 5.00 8.61 20.19
C GLY A 198 4.16 8.65 18.89
N ALA A 199 2.85 8.87 18.97
CA ALA A 199 2.03 9.11 17.79
C ALA A 199 2.11 10.59 17.36
N ALA A 200 1.99 10.85 16.05
CA ALA A 200 1.84 12.21 15.54
C ALA A 200 0.58 12.86 16.12
N ARG A 201 0.67 14.15 16.49
CA ARG A 201 -0.50 14.93 16.94
C ARG A 201 -1.58 14.96 15.86
N GLN A 202 -2.83 14.89 16.29
CA GLN A 202 -3.99 14.99 15.43
C GLN A 202 -4.75 16.29 15.71
N GLY A 203 -5.08 17.03 14.67
CA GLY A 203 -5.99 18.17 14.76
C GLY A 203 -7.43 17.69 14.84
N ALA A 204 -8.24 18.37 15.66
CA ALA A 204 -9.66 18.13 15.79
C ALA A 204 -10.42 19.43 16.01
N CYS A 205 -11.67 19.50 15.55
CA CYS A 205 -12.57 20.58 15.86
C CYS A 205 -13.26 20.26 17.20
N ARG A 206 -13.06 21.10 18.22
CA ARG A 206 -13.70 20.96 19.55
C ARG A 206 -14.40 22.23 20.00
N GLU A 207 -15.55 22.08 20.64
CA GLU A 207 -16.17 23.19 21.36
C GLU A 207 -15.26 23.61 22.52
N MET A 208 -15.04 24.92 22.64
CA MET A 208 -14.29 25.49 23.74
C MET A 208 -15.29 25.96 24.80
N PRO A 209 -15.09 25.60 26.07
CA PRO A 209 -15.94 26.07 27.17
C PRO A 209 -15.86 27.58 27.37
#